data_AF-A0A522UBZ8-F1
#
_entry.id   AF-A0A522UBZ8-F1
#
_cell.length_a   1.000
_cell.length_b   1.000
_cell.length_c   1.000
_cell.angle_alpha   90.00
_cell.angle_beta   90.00
_cell.angle_gamma   90.00
#
_symmetry.space_group_name_H-M   'P 1'
#
loop_
_entity.id
_entity.type
_entity.pdbx_description
1 polymer ?
#
loop_
_entity_poly.entity_id
_entity_poly.type
_entity_poly.pdbx_seq_one_letter_code
_entity_poly.pdbx_strand_id
1 'polypeptide(L)'
;MIKIEKQKGAVLLIAILVSSVVLAVGLGVYNRTYKELVFASFWKHAQTAFSAADSGLECAIYWDTHQAAVTSAPCFGYTVSGWNPSLNITTTFSMSTPVCVTVEITKNVAYPFTTIRSRGYNTCSTTDPRRVERGLRIDY
;
A
#
# COMPACT_ATOMS: atom_id res chain seq x y z
N MET A 1 -63.74 -21.28 -33.86
CA MET A 1 -63.21 -21.85 -32.61
C MET A 1 -61.83 -22.42 -32.89
N ILE A 2 -60.77 -21.76 -32.42
CA ILE A 2 -59.38 -22.24 -32.56
C ILE A 2 -59.07 -23.06 -31.31
N LYS A 3 -58.86 -24.37 -31.46
CA LYS A 3 -58.40 -25.25 -30.38
C LYS A 3 -56.93 -24.98 -30.12
N ILE A 4 -56.60 -24.52 -28.91
CA ILE A 4 -55.22 -24.43 -28.42
C ILE A 4 -54.93 -25.73 -27.67
N GLU A 5 -54.24 -26.66 -28.33
CA GLU A 5 -53.68 -27.86 -27.71
C GLU A 5 -52.51 -27.47 -26.79
N LYS A 6 -52.59 -27.86 -25.52
CA LYS A 6 -51.69 -27.39 -24.45
C LYS A 6 -50.40 -28.22 -24.46
N GLN A 7 -49.40 -27.82 -25.25
CA GLN A 7 -48.07 -28.44 -25.25
C GLN A 7 -47.27 -28.05 -23.99
N LYS A 8 -47.49 -28.78 -22.89
CA LYS A 8 -46.92 -28.48 -21.56
C LYS A 8 -45.43 -28.83 -21.39
N GLY A 9 -44.80 -29.51 -22.36
CA GLY A 9 -43.43 -30.04 -22.22
C GLY A 9 -42.31 -29.11 -22.69
N ALA A 10 -42.51 -28.37 -23.79
CA ALA A 10 -41.44 -27.61 -24.44
C ALA A 10 -40.96 -26.39 -23.61
N VAL A 11 -41.86 -25.78 -22.84
CA VAL A 11 -41.57 -24.59 -22.02
C VAL A 11 -40.57 -24.90 -20.90
N LEU A 12 -40.60 -26.11 -20.33
CA LEU A 12 -39.68 -26.52 -19.26
C LEU A 12 -38.23 -26.57 -19.75
N LEU A 13 -38.01 -27.14 -20.95
CA LEU A 13 -36.68 -27.24 -21.56
C LEU A 13 -36.11 -25.86 -21.89
N ILE A 14 -36.94 -24.95 -22.43
CA ILE A 14 -36.53 -23.58 -22.73
C ILE A 14 -36.19 -22.83 -21.45
N ALA A 15 -36.98 -22.98 -20.39
CA ALA A 15 -36.71 -22.33 -19.10
C ALA A 15 -35.37 -22.79 -18.49
N ILE A 16 -35.06 -24.09 -18.56
CA ILE A 16 -33.79 -24.65 -18.07
C ILE A 16 -32.61 -24.15 -18.89
N LEU A 17 -32.73 -24.09 -20.22
CA LEU A 17 -31.70 -23.55 -21.11
C LEU A 17 -31.41 -22.08 -20.84
N VAL A 18 -32.44 -21.25 -20.66
CA VAL A 18 -32.24 -19.83 -20.32
C VAL A 18 -31.61 -19.69 -18.94
N SER A 19 -32.05 -20.48 -17.96
CA SER A 19 -31.50 -20.45 -16.60
C SER A 19 -30.03 -20.83 -16.55
N SER A 20 -29.60 -21.81 -17.36
CA SER A 20 -28.20 -22.25 -17.40
C SER A 20 -27.28 -21.18 -18.00
N VAL A 21 -27.72 -20.50 -19.06
CA VAL A 21 -26.96 -19.39 -19.68
C VAL A 21 -26.83 -18.22 -18.71
N VAL A 22 -27.93 -17.82 -18.05
CA VAL A 22 -27.90 -16.72 -17.06
C VAL A 22 -26.98 -17.06 -15.90
N LEU A 23 -27.00 -18.31 -15.42
CA LEU A 23 -26.11 -18.74 -14.34
C LEU A 23 -24.63 -18.73 -14.76
N ALA A 24 -24.32 -19.18 -15.98
CA ALA A 24 -22.96 -19.18 -16.52
C ALA A 24 -22.39 -17.75 -16.61
N VAL A 25 -23.18 -16.78 -17.09
CA VAL A 25 -22.79 -15.37 -17.13
C VAL A 25 -22.62 -14.80 -15.73
N GLY A 26 -23.56 -15.08 -14.82
CA GLY A 26 -23.51 -14.61 -13.44
C GLY A 26 -22.26 -15.06 -12.68
N LEU A 27 -21.88 -16.34 -12.81
CA LEU A 27 -20.65 -16.88 -12.20
C LEU A 27 -19.39 -16.29 -12.84
N GLY A 28 -19.42 -16.04 -14.15
CA GLY A 28 -18.33 -15.37 -14.86
C GLY A 28 -18.07 -13.96 -14.31
N VAL A 29 -19.12 -13.16 -14.13
CA VAL A 29 -19.03 -11.80 -13.56
C VAL A 29 -18.59 -11.86 -12.10
N TYR A 30 -19.20 -12.74 -11.29
CA TYR A 30 -18.87 -12.90 -9.86
C TYR A 30 -17.38 -13.15 -9.61
N ASN A 31 -16.76 -14.05 -10.39
CA ASN A 31 -15.35 -14.39 -10.21
C ASN A 31 -14.41 -13.23 -10.62
N ARG A 32 -14.82 -12.39 -11.56
CA ARG A 32 -14.07 -11.18 -11.93
C ARG A 32 -14.15 -10.14 -10.81
N THR A 33 -15.36 -9.82 -10.36
CA THR A 33 -15.58 -8.81 -9.31
C THR A 33 -14.94 -9.22 -7.98
N TYR A 34 -14.94 -10.51 -7.64
CA TYR A 34 -14.29 -10.99 -6.41
C TYR A 34 -12.80 -10.65 -6.37
N LYS A 35 -12.09 -10.87 -7.48
CA LYS A 35 -10.66 -10.57 -7.58
C LYS A 35 -10.40 -9.06 -7.56
N GLU A 36 -11.23 -8.28 -8.24
CA GLU A 36 -11.13 -6.82 -8.25
C GLU A 36 -11.31 -6.22 -6.85
N LEU A 37 -12.27 -6.71 -6.06
CA LEU A 37 -12.47 -6.28 -4.68
C LEU A 37 -11.26 -6.57 -3.79
N VAL A 38 -10.66 -7.76 -3.95
CA VAL A 38 -9.43 -8.11 -3.23
C VAL A 38 -8.29 -7.17 -3.62
N PHE A 39 -8.10 -6.90 -4.92
CA PHE A 39 -7.08 -5.93 -5.37
C PHE A 39 -7.36 -4.50 -4.89
N ALA A 40 -8.62 -4.08 -4.84
CA ALA A 40 -8.99 -2.76 -4.32
C ALA A 40 -8.61 -2.60 -2.83
N SER A 41 -8.78 -3.64 -2.02
CA SER A 41 -8.34 -3.61 -0.61
C SER A 41 -6.82 -3.46 -0.47
N PHE A 42 -6.05 -4.18 -1.30
CA PHE A 42 -4.60 -4.08 -1.34
C PHE A 42 -4.13 -2.69 -1.77
N TRP A 43 -4.79 -2.09 -2.77
CA TRP A 43 -4.50 -0.73 -3.22
C TRP A 43 -4.65 0.31 -2.10
N LYS A 44 -5.71 0.21 -1.30
CA LYS A 44 -5.90 1.08 -0.13
C LYS A 44 -4.77 0.95 0.88
N HIS A 45 -4.35 -0.29 1.20
CA HIS A 45 -3.23 -0.52 2.11
C HIS A 45 -1.91 0.01 1.54
N ALA A 46 -1.68 -0.12 0.23
CA ALA A 46 -0.52 0.45 -0.44
C ALA A 46 -0.51 1.99 -0.35
N GLN A 47 -1.66 2.65 -0.48
CA GLN A 47 -1.75 4.10 -0.33
C GLN A 47 -1.36 4.56 1.08
N THR A 48 -1.82 3.86 2.12
CA THR A 48 -1.41 4.14 3.51
C THR A 48 0.09 3.95 3.70
N ALA A 49 0.65 2.84 3.21
CA ALA A 49 2.08 2.57 3.31
C ALA A 49 2.92 3.60 2.52
N PHE A 50 2.44 4.05 1.36
CA PHE A 50 3.14 5.04 0.55
C PHE A 50 3.10 6.42 1.20
N SER A 51 1.94 6.85 1.71
CA SER A 51 1.82 8.10 2.46
C SER A 51 2.70 8.10 3.70
N ALA A 52 2.84 6.95 4.38
CA ALA A 52 3.75 6.80 5.50
C ALA A 52 5.23 6.97 5.09
N ALA A 53 5.61 6.38 3.96
CA ALA A 53 6.96 6.52 3.41
C ALA A 53 7.27 7.98 3.05
N ASP A 54 6.31 8.67 2.41
CA ASP A 54 6.44 10.08 2.02
C ASP A 54 6.68 10.98 3.23
N SER A 55 5.90 10.83 4.30
CA SER A 55 6.12 11.60 5.53
C SER A 55 7.50 11.37 6.17
N GLY A 56 8.00 10.13 6.17
CA GLY A 56 9.34 9.85 6.68
C GLY A 56 10.45 10.44 5.80
N LEU A 57 10.25 10.43 4.49
CA LEU A 57 11.18 10.98 3.51
C LEU A 57 11.28 12.50 3.65
N GLU A 58 10.14 13.20 3.68
CA GLU A 58 10.06 14.64 3.86
C GLU A 58 10.75 15.07 5.16
N CYS A 59 10.56 14.32 6.25
CA CYS A 59 11.25 14.65 7.50
C CYS A 59 12.77 14.48 7.35
N ALA A 60 13.23 13.38 6.74
CA ALA A 60 14.65 13.16 6.56
C ALA A 60 15.30 14.22 5.69
N ILE A 61 14.68 14.60 4.58
CA ILE A 61 15.18 15.66 3.68
C ILE A 61 15.19 17.00 4.38
N TYR A 62 14.13 17.33 5.12
CA TYR A 62 14.05 18.60 5.84
C TYR A 62 15.22 18.76 6.83
N TRP A 63 15.47 17.76 7.68
CA TRP A 63 16.55 17.85 8.66
C TRP A 63 17.94 17.68 8.06
N ASP A 64 18.06 17.00 6.92
CA ASP A 64 19.33 16.91 6.20
C ASP A 64 19.74 18.26 5.60
N THR A 65 18.79 18.96 4.98
CA THR A 65 18.99 20.27 4.35
C THR A 65 19.17 21.41 5.36
N HIS A 66 18.54 21.31 6.54
CA HIS A 66 18.56 22.37 7.55
C HIS A 66 19.67 22.23 8.61
N GLN A 67 20.65 21.33 8.42
CA GLN A 67 21.90 21.16 9.21
C GLN A 67 21.83 21.53 10.70
N ALA A 68 20.74 21.15 11.38
CA ALA A 68 20.70 21.23 12.83
C ALA A 68 21.24 19.90 13.35
N ALA A 69 22.34 19.93 14.09
CA ALA A 69 22.85 18.78 14.84
C ALA A 69 21.90 18.49 16.03
N VAL A 70 20.66 18.09 15.73
CA VAL A 70 19.65 17.75 16.71
C VAL A 70 19.76 16.27 17.05
N THR A 71 19.77 15.92 18.34
CA THR A 71 19.71 14.52 18.78
C THR A 71 18.29 13.96 18.72
N SER A 72 17.29 14.85 18.66
CA SER A 72 15.87 14.56 18.48
C SER A 72 15.30 15.49 17.42
N ALA A 73 15.04 14.98 16.23
CA ALA A 73 14.44 15.75 15.15
C ALA A 73 12.91 15.70 15.27
N PRO A 74 12.20 16.83 15.45
CA PRO A 74 10.75 16.83 15.39
C PRO A 74 10.26 16.64 13.95
N CYS A 75 9.43 15.62 13.73
CA CYS A 75 8.72 15.29 12.50
C CYS A 75 7.22 15.31 12.79
N PHE A 76 6.45 16.22 12.19
CA PHE A 76 4.97 16.22 12.30
C PHE A 76 4.43 16.15 13.74
N GLY A 77 5.09 16.82 14.70
CA GLY A 77 4.70 16.82 16.11
C GLY A 77 5.21 15.63 16.93
N TYR A 78 5.98 14.73 16.33
CA TYR A 78 6.63 13.59 16.97
C TYR A 78 8.15 13.76 16.98
N THR A 79 8.80 13.37 18.07
CA THR A 79 10.27 13.38 18.14
C THR A 79 10.82 12.05 17.64
N VAL A 80 11.63 12.07 16.58
CA VAL A 80 12.38 10.88 16.16
C VAL A 80 13.70 10.80 16.92
N SER A 81 13.93 9.67 17.58
CA SER A 81 15.20 9.34 18.22
C SER A 81 16.10 8.61 17.22
N GLY A 82 17.41 8.86 17.29
CA GLY A 82 18.39 8.22 16.40
C GLY A 82 18.75 9.01 15.15
N TRP A 83 18.30 10.27 15.03
CA TRP A 83 18.86 11.18 14.04
C TRP A 83 20.34 11.46 14.34
N ASN A 84 21.21 11.20 13.37
CA ASN A 84 22.61 11.59 13.44
C ASN A 84 23.09 12.00 12.03
N PRO A 85 23.31 13.30 11.76
CA PRO A 85 23.61 13.77 10.41
C PRO A 85 25.07 13.55 9.98
N SER A 86 25.83 12.69 10.68
CA SER A 86 27.26 12.46 10.45
C SER A 86 27.55 11.84 9.08
N LEU A 87 28.66 12.28 8.48
CA LEU A 87 29.21 11.72 7.25
C LEU A 87 29.76 10.31 7.50
N ASN A 88 29.67 9.40 6.52
CA ASN A 88 30.06 7.98 6.61
C ASN A 88 29.28 7.13 7.61
N ILE A 89 28.08 7.56 7.96
CA ILE A 89 27.20 6.80 8.84
C ILE A 89 25.89 6.54 8.10
N THR A 90 25.41 5.31 8.20
CA THR A 90 24.02 4.98 7.90
C THR A 90 23.20 5.24 9.15
N THR A 91 22.30 6.21 9.11
CA THR A 91 21.38 6.47 10.21
C THR A 91 20.00 5.94 9.89
N THR A 92 19.45 5.24 10.86
CA THR A 92 18.10 4.70 10.77
C THR A 92 17.25 5.25 11.89
N PHE A 93 16.09 5.82 11.56
CA PHE A 93 15.08 6.16 12.54
C PHE A 93 13.74 5.57 12.13
N SER A 94 12.89 5.32 13.13
CA SER A 94 11.55 4.76 12.91
C SER A 94 10.50 5.57 13.62
N MET A 95 9.36 5.77 12.97
CA MET A 95 8.15 6.29 13.61
C MET A 95 7.14 5.16 13.70
N SER A 96 6.48 5.02 14.85
CA SER A 96 5.52 3.94 15.14
C SER A 96 4.12 4.43 15.51
N THR A 97 3.90 5.74 15.70
CA THR A 97 2.59 6.32 16.02
C THR A 97 2.48 7.73 15.41
N PRO A 98 1.47 8.06 14.58
CA PRO A 98 0.41 7.24 13.97
C PRO A 98 0.82 6.62 12.63
N VAL A 99 2.08 6.81 12.23
CA VAL A 99 2.65 6.41 10.95
C VAL A 99 3.72 5.36 11.19
N CYS A 100 3.73 4.30 10.39
CA CYS A 100 4.69 3.20 10.49
C CYS A 100 5.73 3.36 9.39
N VAL A 101 6.88 3.96 9.70
CA VAL A 101 7.94 4.21 8.71
C VAL A 101 9.32 3.93 9.29
N THR A 102 10.21 3.43 8.45
CA THR A 102 11.64 3.25 8.73
C THR A 102 12.41 4.02 7.67
N VAL A 103 13.21 4.98 8.10
CA VAL A 103 14.02 5.81 7.21
C VAL A 103 15.48 5.51 7.42
N GLU A 104 16.22 5.34 6.33
CA GLU A 104 17.64 5.04 6.28
C GLU A 104 18.34 6.15 5.47
N ILE A 105 19.27 6.85 6.08
CA ILE A 105 20.06 7.92 5.45
C ILE A 105 21.50 7.43 5.39
N THR A 106 22.06 7.39 4.19
CA THR A 106 23.46 6.98 3.97
C THR A 106 24.21 8.15 3.37
N LYS A 107 25.25 8.61 4.06
CA LYS A 107 26.16 9.66 3.59
C LYS A 107 27.55 9.10 3.37
N ASN A 108 28.23 9.50 2.30
CA ASN A 108 29.59 9.07 1.98
C ASN A 108 30.53 10.28 1.81
N VAL A 109 31.77 10.20 2.32
CA VAL A 109 32.80 11.26 2.16
C VAL A 109 33.58 11.18 0.86
N ALA A 110 33.69 9.99 0.26
CA ALA A 110 34.45 9.80 -0.98
C ALA A 110 33.67 10.31 -2.20
N TYR A 111 32.34 10.27 -2.11
CA TYR A 111 31.41 10.81 -3.09
C TYR A 111 30.28 11.48 -2.31
N PRO A 112 30.09 12.81 -2.39
CA PRO A 112 29.15 13.56 -1.55
C PRO A 112 27.69 13.33 -1.96
N PHE A 113 27.31 12.07 -2.16
CA PHE A 113 25.95 11.65 -2.41
C PHE A 113 25.31 11.26 -1.08
N THR A 114 24.14 11.82 -0.81
CA THR A 114 23.26 11.42 0.26
C THR A 114 22.14 10.57 -0.34
N THR A 115 22.05 9.32 0.12
CA THR A 115 20.95 8.43 -0.22
C THR A 115 19.99 8.38 0.95
N ILE A 116 18.74 8.77 0.73
CA ILE A 116 17.66 8.64 1.70
C ILE A 116 16.68 7.58 1.19
N ARG A 117 16.44 6.55 2.01
CA ARG A 117 15.47 5.49 1.77
C ARG A 117 14.41 5.52 2.85
N SER A 118 13.18 5.79 2.48
CA SER A 118 12.05 5.74 3.38
C SER A 118 11.17 4.55 3.05
N ARG A 119 10.90 3.68 4.04
CA ARG A 119 10.03 2.50 3.92
C ARG A 119 8.84 2.64 4.85
N GLY A 120 7.67 2.86 4.27
CA GLY A 120 6.40 2.97 4.98
C GLY A 120 5.59 1.68 4.93
N TYR A 121 4.75 1.50 5.95
CA TYR A 121 3.94 0.31 6.16
C TYR A 121 2.50 0.66 6.49
N ASN A 122 1.56 -0.20 6.08
CA ASN A 122 0.14 -0.05 6.44
C ASN A 122 -0.14 -0.34 7.93
N THR A 123 0.73 -1.11 8.59
CA THR A 123 0.65 -1.47 10.00
C THR A 123 2.06 -1.56 10.61
N CYS A 124 2.15 -1.22 11.90
CA CYS A 124 3.38 -1.28 12.67
C CYS A 124 3.64 -2.69 13.22
N SER A 125 2.63 -3.57 13.18
CA SER A 125 2.79 -4.97 13.58
C SER A 125 3.60 -5.72 12.54
N THR A 126 4.80 -6.18 12.90
CA THR A 126 5.67 -6.96 12.00
C THR A 126 5.19 -8.39 11.78
N THR A 127 4.22 -8.86 12.57
CA THR A 127 3.66 -10.21 12.50
C THR A 127 2.43 -10.30 11.62
N ASP A 128 1.91 -9.17 11.13
CA ASP A 128 0.70 -9.16 10.29
C ASP A 128 1.00 -9.71 8.88
N PRO A 129 0.37 -10.82 8.45
CA PRO A 129 0.57 -11.36 7.11
C PRO A 129 0.01 -10.46 6.00
N ARG A 130 -0.84 -9.48 6.33
CA ARG A 130 -1.37 -8.45 5.40
C ARG A 130 -0.55 -7.15 5.46
N ARG A 131 0.67 -7.20 6.00
CA ARG A 131 1.57 -6.06 6.02
C ARG A 131 2.04 -5.72 4.60
N VAL A 132 1.71 -4.52 4.17
CA VAL A 132 2.12 -3.96 2.88
C VAL A 132 3.24 -2.96 3.12
N GLU A 133 4.31 -3.09 2.34
CA GLU A 133 5.43 -2.15 2.30
C GLU A 133 5.42 -1.34 1.01
N ARG A 134 5.68 -0.04 1.16
CA ARG A 134 6.00 0.87 0.05
C ARG A 134 7.20 1.71 0.46
N GLY A 135 8.06 2.03 -0.49
CA GLY A 135 9.26 2.80 -0.20
C GLY A 135 9.58 3.82 -1.27
N LEU A 136 10.24 4.88 -0.83
CA LEU A 136 10.76 5.95 -1.66
C LEU A 136 12.27 6.04 -1.45
N ARG A 137 12.99 6.34 -2.52
CA ARG A 137 14.42 6.55 -2.49
C ARG A 137 14.74 7.83 -3.23
N ILE A 138 15.52 8.69 -2.60
CA ILE A 138 16.08 9.90 -3.21
C ILE A 138 17.58 9.86 -3.02
N ASP A 139 18.29 10.18 -4.10
CA ASP A 139 19.74 10.32 -4.15
C ASP A 139 20.04 11.74 -4.63
N TYR A 140 20.84 12.51 -3.89
CA TYR A 140 21.31 13.85 -4.28
C TYR A 140 22.73 14.12 -3.82
#